data_AF-A0A0D0BJS7-F1
#
_entry.id   AF-A0A0D0BJS7-F1
#
_cell.length_a   1.000
_cell.length_b   1.000
_cell.length_c   1.000
_cell.angle_alpha   90.00
_cell.angle_beta   90.00
_cell.angle_gamma   90.00
#
_symmetry.space_group_name_H-M   'P 1'
#
loop_
_entity.id
_entity.type
_entity.pdbx_description
1 polymer ?
#
loop_
_entity_poly.entity_id
_entity_poly.type
_entity_poly.pdbx_seq_one_letter_code
_entity_poly.pdbx_strand_id
1 'polypeptide(L)'
;WLRKITSVQQLLTDILQVVHPSLHDICSQTLSTMQSNPNLQDSTTGWPTVFEVMELIVNHAMPWHRDSGGCPEAYDCLLNLGNCQEARFDIADCGASLSYMPGSVIYLTGRVLMHSI
;
A
#
# COMPACT_ATOMS: atom_id res chain seq x y z
N TRP A 1 13.07 8.71 8.85
CA TRP A 1 12.52 8.74 7.47
C TRP A 1 11.00 8.67 7.50
N LEU A 2 10.37 7.83 8.35
CA LEU A 2 8.91 7.79 8.58
C LEU A 2 8.27 9.17 8.78
N ARG A 3 8.79 9.98 9.72
CA ARG A 3 8.30 11.36 9.92
C ARG A 3 8.43 12.29 8.70
N LYS A 4 9.33 11.99 7.76
CA LYS A 4 9.52 12.78 6.54
C LYS A 4 8.50 12.43 5.45
N ILE A 5 7.89 11.25 5.52
CA ILE A 5 6.91 10.77 4.55
C ILE A 5 5.46 10.86 5.08
N THR A 6 5.26 11.43 6.27
CA THR A 6 3.96 11.54 6.94
C THR A 6 2.89 12.15 6.05
N SER A 7 3.20 13.20 5.28
CA SER A 7 2.23 13.83 4.38
C SER A 7 1.76 12.88 3.27
N VAL A 8 2.68 12.09 2.70
CA VAL A 8 2.35 11.09 1.68
C VAL A 8 1.52 9.97 2.29
N GLN A 9 1.92 9.47 3.47
CA GLN A 9 1.16 8.43 4.16
C GLN A 9 -0.26 8.89 4.55
N GLN A 10 -0.42 10.16 4.94
CA GLN A 10 -1.74 10.74 5.22
C GLN A 10 -2.59 10.81 3.96
N LEU A 11 -2.03 11.27 2.84
CA LEU A 11 -2.75 11.28 1.57
C LEU A 11 -3.23 9.88 1.16
N LEU A 12 -2.36 8.86 1.28
CA LEU A 12 -2.73 7.47 0.98
C LEU A 12 -3.80 6.95 1.96
N THR A 13 -3.72 7.34 3.23
CA THR A 13 -4.74 7.00 4.23
C THR A 13 -6.09 7.61 3.89
N ASP A 14 -6.10 8.89 3.49
CA ASP A 14 -7.32 9.61 3.11
C ASP A 14 -7.94 9.00 1.83
N ILE A 15 -7.11 8.58 0.87
CA ILE A 15 -7.58 7.86 -0.32
C ILE A 15 -8.19 6.50 0.09
N LEU A 16 -7.52 5.74 0.96
CA LEU A 16 -8.01 4.45 1.45
C LEU A 16 -9.38 4.59 2.12
N GLN A 17 -9.59 5.66 2.90
CA GLN A 17 -10.87 5.95 3.53
C GLN A 17 -12.01 6.05 2.51
N VAL A 18 -11.73 6.54 1.30
CA VAL A 18 -12.72 6.67 0.22
C VAL A 18 -12.89 5.36 -0.55
N VAL A 19 -11.79 4.71 -0.93
CA VAL A 19 -11.83 3.54 -1.83
C VAL A 19 -12.13 2.22 -1.12
N HIS A 20 -11.79 2.11 0.17
CA HIS A 20 -12.09 0.95 0.99
C HIS A 20 -12.32 1.34 2.48
N PRO A 21 -13.45 1.99 2.81
CA PRO A 21 -13.71 2.52 4.16
C PRO A 21 -13.58 1.47 5.28
N SER A 22 -14.08 0.26 5.07
CA SER A 22 -14.02 -0.80 6.09
C SER A 22 -12.59 -1.23 6.42
N LEU A 23 -11.68 -1.22 5.43
CA LEU A 23 -10.28 -1.57 5.65
C LEU A 23 -9.57 -0.43 6.37
N HIS A 24 -9.85 0.82 5.96
CA HIS A 24 -9.38 2.01 6.68
C HIS A 24 -9.76 1.97 8.17
N ASP A 25 -11.01 1.64 8.48
CA ASP A 25 -11.50 1.60 9.87
C ASP A 25 -10.81 0.51 10.70
N ILE A 26 -10.66 -0.69 10.12
CA ILE A 26 -9.95 -1.81 10.77
C ILE A 26 -8.49 -1.46 11.01
N CYS A 27 -7.80 -0.85 10.04
CA CYS A 27 -6.41 -0.44 10.20
C CYS A 27 -6.28 0.71 11.23
N SER A 28 -7.21 1.66 11.26
CA SER A 28 -7.29 2.74 12.26
C SER A 28 -7.44 2.20 13.68
N GLN A 29 -8.34 1.24 13.86
CA GLN A 29 -8.58 0.60 15.15
C GLN A 29 -7.38 -0.23 15.58
N THR A 30 -6.74 -0.96 14.66
CA THR A 30 -5.52 -1.73 14.92
C THR A 30 -4.40 -0.83 15.41
N LEU A 31 -4.11 0.26 14.69
CA LEU A 31 -3.07 1.22 15.08
C LEU A 31 -3.36 1.84 16.45
N SER A 32 -4.61 2.26 16.70
CA SER A 32 -5.02 2.83 17.99
C SER A 32 -4.84 1.84 19.14
N THR A 33 -5.15 0.56 18.89
CA THR A 33 -4.98 -0.53 19.87
C THR A 33 -3.50 -0.78 20.15
N MET A 34 -2.66 -0.80 19.11
CA MET A 34 -1.21 -0.97 19.27
C MET A 34 -0.57 0.20 20.03
N GLN A 35 -1.00 1.44 19.76
CA GLN A 35 -0.54 2.64 20.48
C GLN A 35 -0.97 2.65 21.95
N SER A 36 -2.09 2.01 22.26
CA SER A 36 -2.59 1.87 23.64
C SER A 36 -1.90 0.73 24.41
N ASN A 37 -1.14 -0.13 23.73
CA ASN A 37 -0.41 -1.22 24.37
C ASN A 37 0.98 -0.72 24.82
N PRO A 38 1.28 -0.69 26.14
CA PRO A 38 2.55 -0.19 26.64
C PRO A 38 3.79 -0.89 26.07
N ASN A 39 3.66 -2.16 25.66
CA ASN A 39 4.76 -2.93 25.06
C ASN A 39 5.03 -2.56 23.59
N LEU A 40 4.09 -1.89 22.92
CA LEU A 40 4.19 -1.52 21.51
C LEU A 40 4.20 0.01 21.31
N GLN A 41 3.93 0.78 22.36
CA GLN A 41 3.77 2.23 22.32
C GLN A 41 5.00 2.94 21.72
N ASP A 42 6.21 2.54 22.13
CA ASP A 42 7.45 3.15 21.63
C ASP A 42 7.64 2.94 20.12
N SER A 43 7.20 1.78 19.60
CA SER A 43 7.32 1.45 18.18
C SER A 43 6.21 2.06 17.32
N THR A 44 5.04 2.32 17.92
CA THR A 44 3.83 2.74 17.20
C THR A 44 3.57 4.24 17.25
N THR A 45 4.09 4.95 18.25
CA THR A 45 4.01 6.42 18.34
C THR A 45 4.78 7.13 17.23
N GLY A 46 5.77 6.47 16.63
CA GLY A 46 6.49 6.98 15.47
C GLY A 46 5.78 6.74 14.13
N TRP A 47 4.73 5.91 14.11
CA TRP A 47 4.00 5.55 12.90
C TRP A 47 2.89 6.56 12.62
N PRO A 48 2.89 7.27 11.48
CA PRO A 48 2.04 8.44 11.35
C PRO A 48 0.59 8.12 11.01
N THR A 49 0.33 7.02 10.28
CA THR A 49 -0.99 6.72 9.74
C THR A 49 -1.25 5.22 9.58
N VAL A 50 -2.45 4.88 9.09
CA VAL A 50 -2.92 3.51 8.92
C VAL A 50 -2.30 2.89 7.67
N PHE A 51 -1.24 2.12 7.85
CA PHE A 51 -0.77 1.15 6.85
C PHE A 51 0.32 0.30 7.51
N GLU A 52 0.26 -1.01 7.32
CA GLU A 52 1.34 -1.91 7.72
C GLU A 52 2.05 -2.50 6.51
N VAL A 53 3.37 -2.64 6.68
CA VAL A 53 4.40 -3.03 5.70
C VAL A 53 4.57 -2.04 4.54
N MET A 54 5.76 -1.46 4.47
CA MET A 54 6.23 -0.66 3.33
C MET A 54 7.42 -1.38 2.72
N GLU A 55 7.30 -1.72 1.44
CA GLU A 55 8.40 -2.29 0.66
C GLU A 55 8.87 -1.28 -0.38
N LEU A 56 10.19 -1.21 -0.58
CA LEU A 56 10.79 -0.38 -1.63
C LEU A 56 11.30 -1.29 -2.74
N ILE A 57 10.61 -1.26 -3.88
CA ILE A 57 10.98 -2.00 -5.08
C ILE A 57 11.90 -1.11 -5.93
N VAL A 58 13.19 -1.44 -5.99
CA VAL A 58 14.21 -0.65 -6.73
C VAL A 58 14.56 -1.26 -8.09
N ASN A 59 14.18 -2.49 -8.33
CA ASN A 59 14.51 -3.30 -9.50
C ASN A 59 13.68 -2.95 -10.74
N HIS A 60 12.82 -1.94 -10.66
CA HIS A 60 11.95 -1.42 -11.74
C HIS A 60 11.03 -2.46 -12.41
N ALA A 61 11.08 -3.71 -11.97
CA ALA A 61 10.30 -4.82 -12.49
C ALA A 61 9.97 -5.81 -11.36
N MET A 62 8.73 -6.27 -11.34
CA MET A 62 8.24 -7.34 -10.48
C MET A 62 7.65 -8.43 -11.38
N PRO A 63 8.22 -9.65 -11.38
CA PRO A 63 7.66 -10.76 -12.15
C PRO A 63 6.20 -11.02 -11.78
N TRP A 64 5.47 -11.68 -12.66
CA TRP A 64 4.09 -12.11 -12.39
C TRP A 64 3.98 -12.87 -11.07
N HIS A 65 3.14 -12.37 -10.16
CA HIS A 65 2.89 -12.98 -8.87
C HIS A 65 1.50 -12.66 -8.32
N ARG A 66 1.13 -13.38 -7.27
CA ARG A 66 0.12 -12.98 -6.29
C ARG A 66 0.81 -12.87 -4.95
N ASP A 67 0.38 -11.94 -4.13
CA ASP A 67 0.95 -11.80 -2.79
C ASP A 67 0.59 -13.01 -1.93
N SER A 68 1.59 -13.47 -1.18
CA SER A 68 1.43 -14.63 -0.29
C SER A 68 0.79 -14.26 1.05
N GLY A 69 0.85 -12.98 1.43
CA GLY A 69 0.31 -12.40 2.66
C GLY A 69 -1.10 -11.81 2.51
N GLY A 70 -1.56 -11.12 3.55
CA GLY A 70 -2.84 -10.39 3.57
C GLY A 70 -4.09 -11.27 3.61
N CYS A 71 -5.25 -10.67 3.88
CA CYS A 71 -6.55 -11.29 3.60
C CYS A 71 -6.96 -11.01 2.14
N PRO A 72 -7.76 -11.87 1.50
CA PRO A 72 -8.16 -11.68 0.09
C PRO A 72 -8.82 -10.34 -0.21
N GLU A 73 -9.50 -9.75 0.77
CA GLU A 73 -10.21 -8.49 0.68
C GLU A 73 -9.31 -7.27 0.95
N ALA A 74 -8.13 -7.47 1.54
CA ALA A 74 -7.21 -6.38 1.83
C ALA A 74 -6.63 -5.81 0.55
N TYR A 75 -6.49 -4.48 0.53
CA TYR A 75 -5.84 -3.78 -0.56
C TYR A 75 -4.37 -3.54 -0.23
N ASP A 76 -3.51 -3.89 -1.17
CA ASP A 76 -2.15 -3.41 -1.26
C ASP A 76 -2.16 -2.01 -1.87
N CYS A 77 -1.26 -1.14 -1.41
CA CYS A 77 -1.09 0.22 -1.92
C CYS A 77 0.30 0.36 -2.55
N LEU A 78 0.34 0.55 -3.86
CA LEU A 78 1.58 0.77 -4.60
C LEU A 78 1.66 2.22 -5.07
N LEU A 79 2.79 2.86 -4.78
CA LEU A 79 3.11 4.22 -5.22
C LEU A 79 4.36 4.18 -6.10
N ASN A 80 4.25 4.66 -7.33
CA ASN A 80 5.42 4.78 -8.20
C ASN A 80 6.17 6.08 -7.90
N LEU A 81 7.38 5.99 -7.33
CA LEU A 81 8.30 7.12 -7.15
C LEU A 81 9.52 7.06 -8.08
N GLY A 82 9.55 6.09 -9.01
CA GLY A 82 10.60 5.95 -10.00
C GLY A 82 10.57 7.06 -11.05
N ASN A 83 11.47 6.98 -12.03
CA ASN A 83 11.58 7.94 -13.13
C ASN A 83 11.25 7.32 -14.51
N CYS A 84 10.84 6.05 -14.53
CA CYS A 84 10.46 5.36 -15.76
C CYS A 84 9.14 5.92 -16.30
N GLN A 85 9.20 6.57 -17.46
CA GLN A 85 8.03 7.17 -18.14
C GLN A 85 7.21 6.14 -18.93
N GLU A 86 7.66 4.89 -18.99
CA GLU A 86 7.02 3.82 -19.75
C GLU A 86 6.60 2.64 -18.86
N ALA A 87 6.65 2.82 -17.54
CA ALA A 87 6.26 1.79 -16.60
C ALA A 87 4.77 1.44 -16.76
N ARG A 88 4.48 0.15 -16.71
CA ARG A 88 3.13 -0.42 -16.83
C ARG A 88 2.83 -1.22 -15.57
N PHE A 89 1.56 -1.26 -15.22
CA PHE A 89 1.06 -2.17 -14.20
C PHE A 89 0.07 -3.10 -14.88
N ASP A 90 0.42 -4.38 -14.95
CA ASP A 90 -0.36 -5.38 -15.68
C ASP A 90 -1.13 -6.26 -14.70
N ILE A 91 -2.40 -6.54 -15.03
CA ILE A 91 -3.31 -7.34 -14.22
C ILE A 91 -3.87 -8.45 -15.11
N ALA A 92 -3.35 -9.66 -14.96
CA ALA A 92 -3.65 -10.78 -15.83
C ALA A 92 -5.14 -11.18 -15.77
N ASP A 93 -5.69 -11.28 -14.55
CA ASP A 93 -7.07 -11.71 -14.33
C ASP A 93 -8.11 -10.72 -14.89
N CYS A 94 -7.72 -9.45 -15.08
CA CYS A 94 -8.56 -8.42 -15.69
C CYS A 94 -8.26 -8.18 -17.19
N GLY A 95 -7.24 -8.83 -17.74
CA GLY A 95 -6.74 -8.53 -19.10
C GLY A 95 -6.34 -7.06 -19.27
N ALA A 96 -5.93 -6.40 -18.19
CA ALA A 96 -5.72 -4.96 -18.14
C ALA A 96 -4.22 -4.63 -18.07
N SER A 97 -3.85 -3.52 -18.71
CA SER A 97 -2.52 -2.93 -18.63
C SER A 97 -2.69 -1.44 -18.41
N LEU A 98 -2.21 -0.92 -17.29
CA LEU A 98 -2.38 0.46 -16.87
C LEU A 98 -1.07 1.22 -17.03
N SER A 99 -1.15 2.48 -17.45
CA SER A 99 0.02 3.36 -17.38
C SER A 99 0.35 3.59 -15.90
N TYR A 100 1.58 3.26 -15.51
CA TYR A 100 2.03 3.38 -14.12
C TYR A 100 3.15 4.40 -14.04
N MET A 101 2.82 5.65 -14.33
CA MET A 101 3.77 6.77 -14.38
C MET A 101 4.24 7.19 -12.98
N PRO A 102 5.36 7.92 -12.85
CA PRO A 102 5.75 8.52 -11.58
C PRO A 102 4.62 9.34 -10.96
N GLY A 103 4.34 9.11 -9.67
CA GLY A 103 3.23 9.69 -8.92
C GLY A 103 1.92 8.90 -8.97
N SER A 104 1.84 7.81 -9.74
CA SER A 104 0.66 6.95 -9.79
C SER A 104 0.52 6.16 -8.49
N VAL A 105 -0.73 6.00 -8.04
CA VAL A 105 -1.11 5.15 -6.91
C VAL A 105 -2.06 4.07 -7.42
N ILE A 106 -1.80 2.82 -7.05
CA ILE A 106 -2.68 1.68 -7.31
C ILE A 106 -3.08 1.05 -5.98
N TYR A 107 -4.38 0.90 -5.78
CA TYR A 107 -4.94 0.00 -4.79
C TYR A 107 -5.45 -1.26 -5.50
N LEU A 108 -4.98 -2.42 -5.06
CA LEU A 108 -5.45 -3.71 -5.58
C LEU A 108 -5.48 -4.77 -4.49
N THR A 109 -6.24 -5.84 -4.70
CA THR A 109 -6.14 -7.06 -3.90
C THR A 109 -5.01 -7.95 -4.45
N GLY A 110 -3.76 -7.72 -4.05
CA GLY A 110 -2.59 -8.41 -4.60
C GLY A 110 -2.54 -9.90 -4.30
N ARG A 111 -3.20 -10.32 -3.20
CA ARG A 111 -3.44 -11.74 -2.89
C ARG A 111 -4.34 -12.46 -3.91
N VAL A 112 -5.27 -11.74 -4.53
CA VAL A 112 -6.28 -12.31 -5.44
C VAL A 112 -5.88 -12.13 -6.90
N LEU A 113 -5.42 -10.93 -7.25
CA LEU A 113 -5.14 -10.55 -8.63
C LEU A 113 -3.68 -10.80 -8.96
N MET A 114 -3.42 -11.62 -9.98
CA MET A 114 -2.09 -11.84 -10.51
C MET A 114 -1.63 -10.61 -11.28
N HIS A 115 -0.51 -10.05 -10.83
CA HIS A 115 -0.03 -8.75 -11.30
C HIS A 115 1.49 -8.71 -11.52
N SER A 116 1.94 -7.75 -12.32
CA SER A 116 3.36 -7.46 -12.57
C SER A 116 3.59 -5.97 -12.82
N ILE A 117 4.83 -5.54 -12.59
CA ILE A 117 5.35 -4.21 -12.93
C ILE A 117 6.51 -4.39 -13.89
#